data_AF-A0A2T8FFM1-F1
#
_entry.id   AF-A0A2T8FFM1-F1
#
_cell.length_a   1.000
_cell.length_b   1.000
_cell.length_c   1.000
_cell.angle_alpha   90.00
_cell.angle_beta   90.00
_cell.angle_gamma   90.00
#
_symmetry.space_group_name_H-M   'P 1'
#
loop_
_entity.id
_entity.type
_entity.pdbx_description
1 polymer ?
#
loop_
_entity_poly.entity_id
_entity_poly.type
_entity_poly.pdbx_seq_one_letter_code
_entity_poly.pdbx_strand_id
1 'polypeptide(L)' 'MNPSRTFDAKLHDAGSIAAQGKCSHHASAGEGVGPCAGEAVVSFQDRDGRWQSGCSLALEQLVEKGEIEPLGQGA' A
#
# COMPACT_ATOMS: atom_id res chain seq x y z
N MET A 1 -9.18 11.72 -0.52
CA MET A 1 -8.62 10.45 -0.99
C MET A 1 -7.21 10.65 -1.46
N ASN A 2 -6.35 9.67 -1.20
CA ASN A 2 -4.96 9.66 -1.65
C ASN A 2 -4.80 8.84 -2.94
N PRO A 3 -3.77 9.14 -3.76
CA PRO A 3 -3.52 8.36 -4.97
C PRO A 3 -3.01 6.95 -4.63
N SER A 4 -3.49 5.96 -5.38
CA SER A 4 -2.93 4.62 -5.44
C SER A 4 -2.41 4.32 -6.85
N ARG A 5 -1.39 3.46 -6.95
CA ARG A 5 -0.75 3.04 -8.21
C ARG A 5 -0.27 1.60 -8.09
N THR A 6 -0.09 0.90 -9.20
CA THR A 6 0.70 -0.34 -9.21
C THR A 6 2.02 -0.10 -8.50
N PHE A 7 2.51 -1.09 -7.77
CA PHE A 7 3.72 -0.95 -6.98
C PHE A 7 4.87 -0.34 -7.79
N ASP A 8 5.44 0.75 -7.27
CA ASP A 8 6.61 1.42 -7.84
C ASP A 8 7.58 1.80 -6.74
N ALA A 9 8.74 1.12 -6.70
CA ALA A 9 9.81 1.35 -5.72
C ALA A 9 10.31 2.81 -5.69
N LYS A 10 10.19 3.56 -6.79
CA LYS A 10 10.67 4.95 -6.90
C LYS A 10 9.85 5.95 -6.10
N LEU A 11 8.63 5.58 -5.70
CA LEU A 11 7.77 6.41 -4.87
C LEU A 11 8.15 6.36 -3.39
N HIS A 12 8.91 5.34 -2.99
CA HIS A 12 9.23 5.05 -1.59
C HIS A 12 10.63 5.53 -1.20
N ASP A 13 10.82 5.77 0.09
CA ASP A 13 12.14 6.05 0.66
C ASP A 13 13.12 4.91 0.40
N ALA A 14 14.33 5.25 -0.05
CA ALA A 14 15.36 4.27 -0.37
C ALA A 14 15.71 3.42 0.86
N GLY A 15 15.67 2.09 0.71
CA GLY A 15 15.97 1.14 1.78
C GLY A 15 14.79 0.81 2.70
N SER A 16 13.66 1.51 2.59
CA SER A 16 12.44 1.17 3.32
C SER A 16 11.92 -0.23 2.96
N ILE A 17 11.14 -0.84 3.85
CA ILE A 17 10.43 -2.11 3.58
C ILE A 17 9.59 -1.97 2.30
N ALA A 18 8.98 -0.80 2.10
CA ALA A 18 8.19 -0.49 0.93
C ALA A 18 9.01 -0.49 -0.36
N ALA A 19 10.17 0.18 -0.36
CA ALA A 19 11.08 0.20 -1.52
C ALA A 19 11.65 -1.19 -1.87
N GLN A 20 11.67 -2.12 -0.91
CA GLN A 20 12.06 -3.52 -1.14
C GLN A 20 10.94 -4.39 -1.74
N GLY A 21 9.80 -3.81 -2.10
CA GLY A 21 8.66 -4.56 -2.63
C GLY A 21 7.92 -5.38 -1.57
N LYS A 22 8.11 -5.08 -0.29
CA LYS A 22 7.42 -5.74 0.81
C LYS A 22 6.30 -4.86 1.33
N CYS A 23 5.20 -5.47 1.76
CA CYS A 23 4.09 -4.74 2.36
C CYS A 23 4.53 -4.01 3.64
N SER A 24 4.37 -2.69 3.68
CA SER A 24 4.74 -1.83 4.83
C SER A 24 3.53 -1.26 5.55
N HIS A 25 2.39 -1.19 4.86
CA HIS A 25 1.10 -0.91 5.47
C HIS A 25 0.49 -2.21 6.02
N HIS A 26 -0.08 -2.18 7.23
CA HIS A 26 -0.49 -3.32 8.09
C HIS A 26 0.54 -3.85 9.09
N ALA A 27 1.73 -3.27 9.21
CA ALA A 27 2.60 -3.51 10.38
C ALA A 27 2.11 -2.78 11.66
N SER A 28 0.82 -2.42 11.76
CA SER A 28 0.23 -1.94 13.01
C SER A 28 0.11 -3.13 13.95
N ALA A 29 1.03 -3.20 14.92
CA ALA A 29 1.14 -4.26 15.89
C ALA A 29 -0.22 -4.58 16.55
N GLY A 30 -0.77 -5.77 16.25
CA GLY A 30 -1.92 -6.30 17.00
C GLY A 30 -2.93 -7.11 16.18
N GLU A 31 -3.04 -6.89 14.87
CA GLU A 31 -3.94 -7.68 14.03
C GLU A 31 -3.18 -8.89 13.46
N GLY A 32 -3.71 -10.09 13.72
CA GLY A 32 -3.09 -11.35 13.36
C GLY A 32 -2.60 -11.35 11.91
N VAL A 33 -1.44 -12.00 11.70
CA VAL A 33 -0.71 -12.16 10.45
C VAL A 33 -1.55 -12.96 9.43
N GLY A 34 -2.70 -12.43 9.02
CA GLY A 34 -3.50 -12.86 7.89
C GLY A 34 -2.89 -12.36 6.57
N PRO A 35 -3.47 -12.70 5.41
CA PRO A 35 -2.83 -12.96 4.11
C PRO A 35 -2.12 -11.78 3.39
N CYS A 36 -1.72 -10.75 4.13
CA CYS A 36 -0.94 -9.60 3.66
C CYS A 36 0.55 -9.66 3.99
N ALA A 37 1.07 -10.81 4.42
CA ALA A 37 2.50 -11.08 4.37
C ALA A 37 2.86 -11.45 2.92
N GLY A 38 3.67 -10.63 2.25
CA GLY A 38 4.06 -10.90 0.87
C GLY A 38 4.55 -9.69 0.09
N GLU A 39 4.61 -9.88 -1.22
CA GLU A 39 5.02 -8.85 -2.17
C GLU A 39 3.96 -7.74 -2.25
N ALA A 40 4.42 -6.51 -2.27
CA ALA A 40 3.59 -5.35 -2.52
C ALA A 40 3.20 -5.28 -3.99
N VAL A 41 1.92 -5.04 -4.25
CA VAL A 41 1.36 -4.90 -5.61
C VAL A 41 0.82 -3.50 -5.86
N VAL A 42 0.63 -2.72 -4.80
CA VAL A 42 0.19 -1.32 -4.86
C VAL A 42 1.13 -0.42 -4.05
N SER A 43 1.33 0.80 -4.53
CA SER A 43 1.85 1.93 -3.76
C SER A 43 0.73 2.95 -3.59
N PHE A 44 0.58 3.51 -2.40
CA PHE A 44 -0.42 4.55 -2.13
C PHE A 44 0.10 5.55 -1.10
N GLN A 45 -0.44 6.76 -1.08
CA GLN A 45 -0.10 7.73 -0.04
C GLN A 45 -0.99 7.53 1.19
N ASP A 46 -0.40 7.50 2.37
CA ASP A 46 -1.13 7.53 3.63
C ASP A 46 -1.63 8.95 3.96
N ARG A 47 -2.30 9.09 5.11
CA ARG A 47 -2.86 10.37 5.56
C ARG A 47 -1.81 11.45 5.81
N ASP A 48 -0.55 11.06 6.01
CA ASP A 48 0.59 11.96 6.21
C ASP A 48 1.29 12.30 4.87
N GLY A 49 0.75 11.83 3.75
CA GLY A 49 1.32 12.05 2.40
C GLY A 49 2.54 11.16 2.12
N ARG A 50 2.78 10.13 2.93
CA ARG A 50 3.93 9.23 2.76
C ARG A 50 3.53 8.06 1.88
N TRP A 51 4.41 7.68 0.96
CA TRP A 51 4.19 6.50 0.15
C TRP A 51 4.41 5.24 0.97
N GLN A 52 3.37 4.42 1.01
CA GLN A 52 3.35 3.12 1.65
C GLN A 52 3.06 2.05 0.59
N SER A 53 3.53 0.85 0.87
CA SER A 53 3.33 -0.32 0.01
C SER A 53 2.25 -1.22 0.59
N GLY A 54 1.30 -1.62 -0.25
CA GLY A 54 0.18 -2.48 0.08
C GLY A 54 0.18 -3.79 -0.73
N CYS A 55 -0.36 -4.83 -0.11
CA CYS A 55 -0.80 -6.10 -0.69
C CYS A 55 -2.22 -5.97 -1.27
N SER A 56 -2.69 -6.98 -2.02
CA SER A 56 -4.03 -6.99 -2.61
C SER A 56 -5.15 -6.80 -1.59
N LEU A 57 -5.05 -7.42 -0.41
CA LEU A 57 -6.05 -7.24 0.66
C LEU A 57 -5.98 -5.82 1.29
N ALA A 58 -4.80 -5.20 1.37
CA ALA A 58 -4.70 -3.81 1.83
C ALA A 58 -5.37 -2.85 0.83
N LEU A 59 -5.26 -3.11 -0.47
CA LEU A 59 -5.96 -2.33 -1.51
C LEU A 59 -7.47 -2.36 -1.29
N GLU A 60 -8.06 -3.54 -1.11
CA GLU A 60 -9.51 -3.70 -0.89
C GLU A 60 -9.96 -2.93 0.36
N GLN A 61 -9.24 -3.07 1.48
CA GLN A 61 -9.57 -2.36 2.72
C GLN A 61 -9.45 -0.84 2.60
N LEU A 62 -8.40 -0.36 1.93
CA LEU A 62 -8.15 1.07 1.77
C LEU A 62 -9.19 1.73 0.85
N VAL A 63 -9.64 1.01 -0.19
CA VAL A 63 -10.73 1.46 -1.08
C VAL A 63 -12.07 1.43 -0.35
N GLU A 64 -12.38 0.36 0.38
CA GLU A 64 -13.62 0.24 1.16
C GLU A 64 -13.74 1.34 2.23
N LYS A 65 -12.61 1.68 2.87
CA LYS A 65 -12.51 2.78 3.84
C LYS A 65 -12.48 4.17 3.19
N GLY A 66 -12.40 4.26 1.86
CA GLY A 66 -12.28 5.52 1.13
C GLY A 66 -10.99 6.29 1.42
N GLU A 67 -9.91 5.60 1.82
CA GLU A 67 -8.62 6.23 2.11
C GLU A 67 -7.85 6.55 0.84
N ILE A 68 -7.98 5.67 -0.17
CA ILE A 68 -7.31 5.79 -1.46
C ILE A 68 -8.32 5.71 -2.60
N GLU A 69 -8.00 6.32 -3.72
CA GLU A 69 -8.69 6.04 -4.96
C GLU A 69 -8.42 4.59 -5.39
N PRO A 70 -9.41 3.86 -5.94
CA PRO A 70 -9.15 2.59 -6.60
C PRO A 70 -8.13 2.78 -7.74
N LEU A 71 -7.36 1.74 -8.04
CA LEU A 71 -6.49 1.74 -9.22
C LEU A 71 -7.34 2.08 -10.42
N GLY A 72 -7.08 3.23 -11.04
CA GLY A 72 -7.89 3.72 -12.15
C GLY A 72 -7.97 2.66 -13.24
N GLN A 73 -9.18 2.16 -13.52
CA GLN A 73 -9.50 1.62 -14.85
C GLN A 73 -9.29 2.77 -15.84
N GLY A 74 -8.10 2.87 -16.44
CA GLY A 74 -7.83 3.95 -17.38
C GLY A 74 -6.39 4.00 -17.88
N ALA A 75 -5.95 2.97 -18.60
CA ALA A 75 -5.49 3.06 -20.00
C ALA A 75 -5.14 1.65 -20.52
#